data_AF-A0A0G1RWV8-F1
#
_entry.id   AF-A0A0G1RWV8-F1
#
_cell.length_a   1.000
_cell.length_b   1.000
_cell.length_c   1.000
_cell.angle_alpha   90.00
_cell.angle_beta   90.00
_cell.angle_gamma   90.00
#
_symmetry.space_group_name_H-M   'P 1'
#
loop_
_entity.id
_entity.type
_entity.pdbx_description
1 polymer ?
#
loop_
_entity_poly.entity_id
_entity_poly.type
_entity_poly.pdbx_seq_one_letter_code
_entity_poly.pdbx_strand_id
1 'polypeptide(L)'
;ATNTFTTWSALYTAMLNSLANFAPGRVASFNFNSGASSKSFQYRTIQEFKEGLHFVKTMMDIESGEAVSRTYAKQGGGDRW
;
A
#
# COMPACT_ATOMS: atom_id res chain seq x y z
N ALA A 1 15.79 1.39 10.04
CA ALA A 1 15.22 2.68 9.66
C ALA A 1 13.90 2.42 8.94
N THR A 2 12.80 3.00 9.39
CA THR A 2 11.51 2.92 8.69
C THR A 2 11.57 3.94 7.57
N ASN A 3 11.73 3.48 6.32
CA ASN A 3 11.79 4.38 5.18
C ASN A 3 10.41 5.02 4.97
N THR A 4 10.37 6.35 4.97
CA THR A 4 9.17 7.14 4.67
C THR A 4 9.20 7.53 3.20
N PHE A 5 8.21 7.07 2.44
CA PHE A 5 8.09 7.31 1.01
C PHE A 5 7.09 8.44 0.73
N THR A 6 7.40 9.29 -0.24
CA THR A 6 6.56 10.43 -0.62
C THR A 6 5.72 10.20 -1.88
N THR A 7 6.07 9.20 -2.69
CA THR A 7 5.39 8.82 -3.93
C THR A 7 4.98 7.35 -3.90
N TRP A 8 3.83 7.01 -4.46
CA TRP A 8 3.34 5.63 -4.50
C TRP A 8 4.26 4.70 -5.31
N SER A 9 4.87 5.20 -6.38
CA SER A 9 5.83 4.45 -7.20
C SER A 9 7.08 4.00 -6.43
N ALA A 10 7.67 4.89 -5.63
CA ALA A 10 8.82 4.57 -4.77
C ALA A 10 8.46 3.53 -3.70
N LEU A 11 7.28 3.68 -3.08
CA LEU A 11 6.79 2.72 -2.09
C LEU A 11 6.52 1.35 -2.74
N TYR A 12 5.93 1.31 -3.93
CA TYR A 12 5.69 0.09 -4.69
C TYR A 12 6.99 -0.68 -4.98
N THR A 13 8.01 0.03 -5.45
CA THR A 13 9.32 -0.56 -5.77
C THR A 13 9.99 -1.12 -4.50
N ALA A 14 9.92 -0.39 -3.38
CA ALA A 14 10.42 -0.86 -2.10
C ALA A 14 9.67 -2.10 -1.58
N MET A 15 8.34 -2.14 -1.74
CA MET A 15 7.54 -3.31 -1.40
C MET A 15 7.89 -4.52 -2.28
N LEU A 16 8.11 -4.35 -3.59
CA LEU A 16 8.55 -5.44 -4.46
C LEU A 16 9.92 -6.00 -4.05
N ASN A 17 10.87 -5.13 -3.70
CA ASN A 17 12.17 -5.56 -3.21
C ASN A 17 12.05 -6.31 -1.87
N SER A 18 11.16 -5.84 -0.99
CA SER A 18 10.89 -6.52 0.28
C SER A 18 10.11 -7.83 0.12
N LEU A 19 9.31 -7.98 -0.95
CA LEU A 19 8.64 -9.24 -1.31
C LEU A 19 9.65 -10.30 -1.70
N ALA A 20 10.65 -9.93 -2.52
CA ALA A 20 11.72 -10.84 -2.92
C ALA A 20 12.56 -11.34 -1.72
N ASN A 21 12.60 -10.55 -0.65
CA ASN A 21 13.30 -10.86 0.61
C ASN A 21 12.33 -11.25 1.75
N PHE A 22 11.07 -11.56 1.45
CA PHE A 22 10.07 -11.81 2.48
C PHE A 22 10.36 -13.16 3.16
N ALA A 23 10.64 -13.11 4.47
CA ALA A 23 10.95 -14.28 5.28
C ALA A 23 9.82 -14.55 6.28
N PRO A 24 9.47 -15.83 6.55
CA PRO A 24 8.48 -16.17 7.56
C PRO A 24 8.90 -15.62 8.94
N GLY A 25 7.99 -14.92 9.61
CA GLY A 25 8.24 -14.28 10.91
C GLY A 25 8.74 -12.84 10.85
N ARG A 26 8.99 -12.28 9.65
CA ARG A 26 9.27 -10.84 9.49
C ARG A 26 7.99 -10.05 9.26
N VAL A 27 7.86 -8.92 9.96
CA VAL A 27 6.84 -7.91 9.69
C VAL A 27 7.45 -6.87 8.76
N ALA A 28 6.84 -6.66 7.61
CA ALA A 28 7.23 -5.60 6.71
C ALA A 28 6.42 -4.34 7.03
N SER A 29 7.11 -3.25 7.37
CA SER A 29 6.50 -1.99 7.75
C SER A 29 6.96 -0.87 6.81
N PHE A 30 6.02 -0.12 6.27
CA PHE A 30 6.27 1.00 5.36
C PHE A 30 5.50 2.23 5.82
N ASN A 31 6.12 3.40 5.69
CA ASN A 31 5.44 4.66 5.92
C ASN A 31 5.33 5.42 4.60
N PHE A 32 4.15 5.97 4.35
CA PHE A 32 3.84 6.83 3.22
C PHE A 32 3.45 8.21 3.75
N ASN A 33 4.05 9.25 3.19
CA ASN A 33 3.70 10.63 3.48
C ASN A 33 3.90 11.49 2.23
N SER A 34 2.81 11.80 1.52
CA SER A 34 2.83 12.62 0.29
C SER A 34 2.46 14.08 0.53
N GLY A 35 2.58 14.60 1.74
CA GLY A 35 2.17 15.97 2.11
C GLY A 35 0.64 16.16 2.15
N ALA A 36 -0.10 15.59 1.20
CA ALA A 36 -1.55 15.54 1.15
C ALA A 36 -2.14 14.36 1.95
N SER A 37 -1.37 13.29 2.19
CA SER A 37 -1.82 12.10 2.92
C SER A 37 -0.67 11.36 3.57
N SER A 38 -0.88 10.95 4.82
CA SER A 38 0.03 10.09 5.58
C SER A 38 -0.64 8.75 5.85
N LYS A 39 0.04 7.63 5.55
CA LYS A 39 -0.43 6.28 5.82
C LYS A 39 0.73 5.39 6.28
N SER A 40 0.46 4.53 7.24
CA SER A 40 1.40 3.51 7.70
C SER A 40 0.85 2.14 7.34
N PHE A 41 1.72 1.29 6.80
CA PHE A 41 1.39 -0.07 6.37
C PHE A 41 2.23 -1.05 7.16
N GLN A 42 1.60 -2.10 7.68
CA GLN A 42 2.26 -3.19 8.40
C GLN A 42 1.67 -4.51 7.93
N TYR A 43 2.54 -5.39 7.45
CA TYR A 43 2.15 -6.69 6.89
C TYR A 43 2.88 -7.80 7.63
N ARG A 44 2.12 -8.72 8.21
CA ARG A 44 2.65 -9.84 8.99
C ARG A 44 2.71 -11.13 8.18
N THR A 45 1.79 -11.29 7.23
CA THR A 45 1.75 -12.44 6.32
C THR A 45 2.04 -12.03 4.88
N ILE A 46 2.50 -12.97 4.07
CA ILE A 46 2.74 -12.74 2.64
C ILE A 46 1.43 -12.48 1.87
N GLN A 47 0.30 -13.00 2.35
CA GLN A 47 -1.02 -12.75 1.76
C GLN A 47 -1.43 -11.29 1.95
N GLU A 48 -1.40 -10.79 3.19
CA GLU A 48 -1.66 -9.37 3.46
C GLU A 48 -0.68 -8.46 2.70
N PHE A 49 0.57 -8.88 2.59
CA PHE A 49 1.58 -8.16 1.82
C PHE A 49 1.20 -8.05 0.34
N LYS A 50 0.73 -9.14 -0.28
CA LYS A 50 0.27 -9.15 -1.68
C LYS A 50 -0.96 -8.26 -1.88
N GLU A 51 -1.91 -8.28 -0.95
CA GLU A 51 -3.09 -7.41 -1.00
C GLU A 51 -2.69 -5.93 -0.88
N GLY A 52 -1.78 -5.61 0.04
CA GLY A 52 -1.19 -4.28 0.17
C GLY A 52 -0.46 -3.82 -1.07
N LEU A 53 0.31 -4.71 -1.70
CA LEU A 53 1.03 -4.45 -2.94
C LEU A 53 0.07 -4.18 -4.12
N HIS A 54 -1.07 -4.87 -4.17
CA HIS A 54 -2.15 -4.59 -5.11
C HIS A 54 -2.75 -3.19 -4.89
N PHE A 55 -3.04 -2.83 -3.64
CA PHE A 55 -3.54 -1.49 -3.30
C PHE A 55 -2.57 -0.38 -3.70
N VAL A 56 -1.30 -0.53 -3.35
CA VAL A 56 -0.24 0.44 -3.67
C VAL A 56 -0.08 0.57 -5.18
N LYS A 57 -0.16 -0.53 -5.93
CA LYS A 57 -0.13 -0.49 -7.40
C LYS A 57 -1.29 0.34 -7.95
N THR A 58 -2.51 0.15 -7.43
CA THR A 58 -3.66 0.96 -7.85
C THR A 58 -3.47 2.44 -7.51
N MET A 59 -2.92 2.77 -6.34
CA MET A 59 -2.61 4.16 -5.99
C MET A 59 -1.52 4.76 -6.87
N MET A 60 -0.51 3.97 -7.26
CA MET A 60 0.53 4.38 -8.21
C MET A 60 -0.06 4.69 -9.59
N ASP A 61 -0.97 3.86 -10.07
CA ASP A 61 -1.66 4.06 -11.36
C ASP A 61 -2.43 5.39 -11.36
N ILE A 62 -3.19 5.64 -10.28
CA ILE A 62 -3.91 6.90 -10.05
C ILE A 62 -2.94 8.10 -9.98
N GLU A 63 -1.81 7.97 -9.26
CA GLU A 63 -0.78 9.02 -9.16
C GLU A 63 -0.13 9.33 -10.51
N SER A 64 0.07 8.31 -11.35
CA SER A 64 0.65 8.44 -12.70
C SER A 64 -0.30 9.07 -13.72
N GLY A 65 -1.55 9.38 -13.33
CA GLY A 65 -2.57 9.91 -14.23
C GLY A 65 -3.09 8.88 -15.23
N GLU A 66 -2.69 7.62 -15.09
CA GLU A 66 -3.27 6.50 -15.83
C GLU A 66 -4.60 6.20 -15.13
N ALA A 67 -5.68 6.73 -15.70
CA ALA A 67 -6.97 6.84 -15.06
C ALA A 67 -7.63 5.47 -14.87
N VAL A 68 -7.28 4.72 -13.81
CA VAL A 68 -8.19 3.70 -13.29
C VAL A 68 -9.11 4.35 -12.28
N SER A 69 -10.23 4.86 -12.79
CA SER A 69 -11.45 5.12 -12.03
C SER A 69 -11.91 3.83 -11.35
N ARG A 70 -11.28 3.45 -10.24
CA ARG A 70 -11.73 2.38 -9.37
C ARG A 70 -11.67 2.86 -7.94
N THR A 71 -12.72 3.62 -7.61
CA THR A 71 -13.46 3.57 -6.36
C THR A 71 -13.10 2.32 -5.55
N TYR A 72 -12.19 2.45 -4.59
CA TYR A 72 -12.21 1.58 -3.43
C TYR A 72 -13.48 1.93 -2.66
N ALA A 73 -14.56 1.23 -2.96
CA ALA A 73 -15.75 1.26 -2.13
C ALA A 73 -15.30 0.91 -0.71
N LYS A 74 -15.49 1.86 0.19
CA LYS A 74 -15.30 1.72 1.62
C LYS A 74 -16.28 0.64 2.10
N GLN A 75 -15.87 -0.63 2.07
CA GLN A 75 -16.70 -1.71 2.61
C GLN A 75 -16.50 -1.80 4.13
N GLY A 76 -17.53 -1.34 4.84
CA GLY A 76 -17.76 -1.54 6.26
C GLY A 76 -18.29 -0.27 6.92
N GLY A 77 -19.58 -0.12 7.25
CA GLY A 77 -20.76 -0.97 7.13
C GLY A 77 -21.88 -0.35 7.99
N GLY A 78 -23.14 -0.58 7.64
CA GLY A 78 -24.27 -0.33 8.55
C GLY A 78 -25.35 0.61 7.99
N ASP A 79 -26.23 0.03 7.19
CA ASP A 79 -27.62 0.46 7.02
C ASP A 79 -28.32 0.65 8.38
N ARG A 80 -29.11 1.73 8.54
CA ARG A 80 -30.39 1.77 9.27
C ARG A 80 -31.03 3.16 9.25
N TRP A 81 -31.92 3.34 8.28
CA TRP A 81 -33.10 4.19 8.30
C TRP A 81 -34.25 3.44 9.01
#